data_AF-W0DEG5-F1
#
_entry.id   AF-W0DEG5-F1
#
_cell.length_a   1.000
_cell.length_b   1.000
_cell.length_c   1.000
_cell.angle_alpha   90.00
_cell.angle_beta   90.00
_cell.angle_gamma   90.00
#
_symmetry.space_group_name_H-M   'P 1'
#
loop_
_entity.id
_entity.type
_entity.pdbx_description
1 polymer ?
#
loop_
_entity_poly.entity_id
_entity_poly.type
_entity_poly.pdbx_seq_one_letter_code
_entity_poly.pdbx_strand_id
1 'polypeptide(L)'
;MRKIWFVALLLIASLLSLVWLASSQSTASKSLTKANPSHTPSMPSKKAVSAKLADLERGWVKNEGQWDERALFSAPGYFGNTWITKDGDLLHVAVKKEKCKDKTEKAKGCPSKSWVISERWVGGKVQTIKGEEELQTKVSYFIGNDPSKHKSGLSTYRYVSLGEVWSGVEVKLKATQKTVEKLFYVQPGADPSKIVVEVGGAKGLKLSKHGEIIIKTGLGDLKLSKPIAWQEKDGKKLPVEVSYKLIGKNRYSFEVAKADPSLPIVIDPILQSTYLGGSGGDYAYALAIHPTTGDVYVAGDTEYTKFPGTNDGAQESHGGSYYDAFVTRLTADLAADSGSGGSGGGGGSGGGGGGGGGCSMTGSASSVAGLWNILVWLSVPFFALARRIRRK
;
A
#
# COMPACT_ATOMS: atom_id res chain seq x y z
N MET A 1 39.43 2.06 78.94
CA MET A 1 39.89 0.65 79.02
C MET A 1 38.81 -0.23 78.42
N ARG A 2 38.99 -0.61 77.16
CA ARG A 2 39.23 -2.00 76.72
C ARG A 2 38.05 -2.97 76.95
N LYS A 3 37.37 -3.26 75.83
CA LYS A 3 36.96 -4.59 75.33
C LYS A 3 35.93 -5.41 76.13
N ILE A 4 34.98 -5.98 75.36
CA ILE A 4 34.08 -7.12 75.63
C ILE A 4 32.75 -6.77 76.31
N TRP A 5 31.76 -6.37 75.51
CA TRP A 5 30.32 -6.60 75.78
C TRP A 5 29.58 -6.74 74.44
N PHE A 6 29.79 -7.89 73.79
CA PHE A 6 28.84 -8.49 72.87
C PHE A 6 28.62 -9.90 73.42
N VAL A 7 27.35 -10.32 73.55
CA VAL A 7 26.84 -11.52 74.26
C VAL A 7 26.42 -11.26 75.71
N ALA A 8 25.23 -10.67 75.88
CA ALA A 8 24.28 -10.94 76.99
C ALA A 8 22.99 -10.12 76.79
N LEU A 9 22.13 -10.59 75.89
CA LEU A 9 20.68 -10.28 75.91
C LEU A 9 19.93 -11.55 75.48
N LEU A 10 20.21 -12.62 76.23
CA LEU A 10 19.34 -13.77 76.43
C LEU A 10 18.71 -13.57 77.81
N LEU A 11 17.44 -13.99 77.95
CA LEU A 11 16.59 -13.97 79.15
C LEU A 11 15.61 -12.79 79.22
N ILE A 12 14.53 -12.87 78.44
CA ILE A 12 13.15 -12.82 78.95
C ILE A 12 12.31 -13.72 78.03
N ALA A 13 11.60 -14.66 78.65
CA ALA A 13 10.48 -15.47 78.12
C ALA A 13 10.80 -16.62 77.15
N SER A 14 11.49 -17.62 77.70
CA SER A 14 11.23 -19.03 77.40
C SER A 14 9.76 -19.41 77.66
N LEU A 15 9.25 -20.33 76.83
CA LEU A 15 8.20 -21.32 77.16
C LEU A 15 6.85 -20.80 77.70
N LEU A 16 5.87 -20.67 76.80
CA LEU A 16 4.53 -21.23 76.98
C LEU A 16 4.06 -21.69 75.59
N SER A 17 4.23 -22.98 75.27
CA SER A 17 3.11 -23.95 75.19
C SER A 17 2.00 -23.45 74.25
N LEU A 18 2.00 -23.82 72.97
CA LEU A 18 1.37 -25.06 72.48
C LEU A 18 0.02 -25.34 73.16
N VAL A 19 -1.01 -25.25 72.32
CA VAL A 19 -2.36 -25.86 72.44
C VAL A 19 -3.45 -25.02 73.13
N TRP A 20 -4.54 -24.88 72.37
CA TRP A 20 -5.93 -24.62 72.77
C TRP A 20 -6.38 -23.18 73.10
N LEU A 21 -7.14 -22.60 72.17
CA LEU A 21 -8.56 -22.22 72.32
C LEU A 21 -9.04 -21.87 70.89
N ALA A 22 -9.89 -22.65 70.22
CA ALA A 22 -11.33 -22.72 70.44
C ALA A 22 -11.97 -21.35 70.74
N SER A 23 -12.84 -20.93 69.81
CA SER A 23 -13.93 -19.95 69.95
C SER A 23 -13.60 -18.48 70.23
N SER A 24 -13.67 -17.66 69.17
CA SER A 24 -14.64 -16.56 69.12
C SER A 24 -14.99 -16.22 67.66
N GLN A 25 -16.22 -16.55 67.27
CA GLN A 25 -16.88 -15.90 66.15
C GLN A 25 -17.16 -14.45 66.54
N SER A 26 -16.82 -13.48 65.70
CA SER A 26 -17.63 -12.28 65.48
C SER A 26 -17.16 -11.48 64.26
N THR A 27 -17.96 -11.57 63.20
CA THR A 27 -18.22 -10.59 62.12
C THR A 27 -17.18 -9.49 61.85
N ALA A 28 -16.50 -9.60 60.70
CA ALA A 28 -16.08 -8.45 59.93
C ALA A 28 -16.42 -8.69 58.45
N SER A 29 -17.47 -8.03 57.97
CA SER A 29 -17.90 -8.03 56.58
C SER A 29 -16.78 -7.47 55.71
N LYS A 30 -16.04 -8.35 55.02
CA LYS A 30 -15.17 -7.94 53.91
C LYS A 30 -16.04 -7.85 52.67
N SER A 31 -16.37 -6.62 52.30
CA SER A 31 -16.84 -6.24 50.98
C SER A 31 -16.03 -6.97 49.90
N LEU A 32 -16.70 -7.89 49.21
CA LEU A 32 -16.25 -8.40 47.92
C LEU A 32 -16.37 -7.24 46.93
N THR A 33 -15.32 -6.44 46.80
CA THR A 33 -15.16 -5.60 45.61
C THR A 33 -15.05 -6.54 44.42
N LYS A 34 -16.16 -6.60 43.68
CA LYS A 34 -16.32 -7.26 42.40
C LYS A 34 -15.14 -6.89 41.52
N ALA A 35 -14.21 -7.82 41.34
CA ALA A 35 -13.16 -7.69 40.34
C ALA A 35 -13.87 -7.40 39.00
N ASN A 36 -13.50 -6.28 38.39
CA ASN A 36 -13.99 -5.85 37.09
C ASN A 36 -13.81 -7.03 36.11
N PRO A 37 -14.83 -7.45 35.35
CA PRO A 37 -14.68 -8.59 34.47
C PRO A 37 -13.55 -8.31 33.49
N SER A 38 -12.55 -9.18 33.53
CA SER A 38 -11.46 -9.25 32.57
C SER A 38 -12.00 -9.00 31.17
N HIS A 39 -11.46 -7.99 30.48
CA HIS A 39 -11.67 -7.83 29.05
C HIS A 39 -11.09 -9.05 28.35
N THR A 40 -11.91 -10.08 28.16
CA THR A 40 -11.69 -11.05 27.09
C THR A 40 -11.69 -10.25 25.81
N PRO A 41 -10.61 -10.23 25.00
CA PRO A 41 -10.63 -9.49 23.75
C PRO A 41 -11.77 -10.06 22.91
N SER A 42 -12.83 -9.27 22.71
CA SER A 42 -13.93 -9.68 21.85
C SER A 42 -13.37 -9.86 20.44
N MET A 43 -13.80 -10.94 19.78
CA MET A 43 -13.42 -11.19 18.39
C MET A 43 -13.70 -9.93 17.55
N PRO A 44 -12.69 -9.38 16.84
CA PRO A 44 -12.90 -8.17 16.07
C PRO A 44 -13.95 -8.41 14.98
N SER A 45 -14.80 -7.42 14.75
CA SER A 45 -15.81 -7.53 13.69
C SER A 45 -15.16 -7.71 12.32
N LYS A 46 -15.83 -8.42 11.40
CA LYS A 46 -15.34 -8.60 10.02
C LYS A 46 -14.96 -7.27 9.37
N LYS A 47 -15.73 -6.21 9.63
CA LYS A 47 -15.47 -4.86 9.13
C LYS A 47 -14.18 -4.26 9.69
N ALA A 48 -13.93 -4.41 10.99
CA ALA A 48 -12.70 -3.94 11.62
C ALA A 48 -11.46 -4.71 11.12
N VAL A 49 -11.59 -6.02 10.89
CA VAL A 49 -10.52 -6.83 10.30
C VAL A 49 -10.26 -6.42 8.85
N SER A 50 -11.31 -6.26 8.04
CA SER A 50 -11.18 -5.82 6.64
C SER A 50 -10.49 -4.47 6.51
N ALA A 51 -10.85 -3.49 7.35
CA ALA A 51 -10.20 -2.18 7.35
C ALA A 51 -8.70 -2.29 7.66
N LYS A 52 -8.32 -3.04 8.71
CA LYS A 52 -6.91 -3.26 9.04
C LYS A 52 -6.14 -4.01 7.94
N LEU A 53 -6.78 -4.94 7.25
CA LEU A 53 -6.18 -5.68 6.13
C LEU A 53 -6.04 -4.81 4.87
N ALA A 54 -6.86 -3.76 4.72
CA ALA A 54 -6.79 -2.85 3.58
C ALA A 54 -5.54 -1.97 3.61
N ASP A 55 -4.98 -1.70 4.79
CA ASP A 55 -3.76 -0.90 4.96
C ASP A 55 -2.50 -1.77 5.16
N LEU A 56 -2.68 -3.10 5.27
CA LEU A 56 -1.56 -4.00 5.49
C LEU A 56 -0.65 -4.04 4.27
N GLU A 57 0.54 -3.46 4.42
CA GLU A 57 1.56 -3.50 3.38
C GLU A 57 1.97 -4.94 3.09
N ARG A 58 1.89 -5.31 1.82
CA ARG A 58 2.39 -6.59 1.33
C ARG A 58 3.60 -6.33 0.46
N GLY A 59 4.74 -6.82 0.94
CA GLY A 59 6.00 -6.73 0.24
C GLY A 59 6.31 -7.96 -0.62
N TRP A 60 7.54 -7.98 -1.11
CA TRP A 60 8.18 -9.14 -1.69
C TRP A 60 8.41 -10.22 -0.64
N VAL A 61 8.09 -11.47 -0.98
CA VAL A 61 8.40 -12.63 -0.16
C VAL A 61 9.47 -13.44 -0.88
N LYS A 62 10.53 -13.82 -0.17
CA LYS A 62 11.59 -14.66 -0.70
C LYS A 62 11.11 -16.11 -0.82
N ASN A 63 11.55 -16.82 -1.86
CA ASN A 63 11.33 -18.25 -1.98
C ASN A 63 12.24 -19.03 -1.01
N GLU A 64 11.63 -19.66 -0.02
CA GLU A 64 12.26 -20.55 0.97
C GLU A 64 11.79 -22.01 0.76
N GLY A 65 11.37 -22.32 -0.47
CA GLY A 65 10.89 -23.63 -0.92
C GLY A 65 9.37 -23.75 -1.04
N GLN A 66 8.61 -22.67 -0.83
CA GLN A 66 7.15 -22.69 -0.99
C GLN A 66 6.69 -22.63 -2.45
N TRP A 67 7.58 -22.32 -3.40
CA TRP A 67 7.28 -22.20 -4.83
C TRP A 67 8.33 -22.90 -5.70
N ASP A 68 8.05 -22.94 -7.01
CA ASP A 68 8.99 -23.42 -8.04
C ASP A 68 10.38 -22.79 -7.86
N GLU A 69 11.42 -23.61 -7.97
CA GLU A 69 12.80 -23.22 -7.69
C GLU A 69 13.37 -22.13 -8.61
N ARG A 70 12.73 -21.85 -9.74
CA ARG A 70 13.12 -20.76 -10.65
C ARG A 70 12.76 -19.39 -10.07
N ALA A 71 11.77 -19.34 -9.19
CA ALA A 71 11.37 -18.11 -8.51
C ALA A 71 12.28 -17.85 -7.31
N LEU A 72 12.76 -16.61 -7.19
CA LEU A 72 13.54 -16.14 -6.05
C LEU A 72 12.72 -15.24 -5.11
N PHE A 73 11.85 -14.39 -5.67
CA PHE A 73 10.89 -13.58 -4.92
C PHE A 73 9.54 -13.54 -5.62
N SER A 74 8.47 -13.27 -4.86
CA SER A 74 7.16 -12.94 -5.42
C SER A 74 6.48 -11.83 -4.65
N ALA A 75 5.70 -11.02 -5.36
CA ALA A 75 4.82 -10.00 -4.81
C ALA A 75 3.50 -9.98 -5.58
N PRO A 76 2.41 -9.47 -4.98
CA PRO A 76 1.20 -9.14 -5.72
C PRO A 76 1.50 -8.12 -6.83
N GLY A 77 0.97 -8.35 -8.02
CA GLY A 77 1.11 -7.45 -9.16
C GLY A 77 -0.25 -7.07 -9.77
N TYR A 78 -0.23 -6.07 -10.64
CA TYR A 78 -1.43 -5.53 -11.28
C TYR A 78 -2.10 -6.58 -12.19
N PHE A 79 -1.29 -7.39 -12.86
CA PHE A 79 -1.72 -8.45 -13.77
C PHE A 79 -1.48 -9.84 -13.16
N GLY A 80 -1.90 -10.02 -11.91
CA GLY A 80 -1.64 -11.24 -11.13
C GLY A 80 -0.30 -11.19 -10.41
N ASN A 81 0.27 -12.34 -10.04
CA ASN A 81 1.50 -12.34 -9.25
C ASN A 81 2.70 -11.98 -10.14
N THR A 82 3.57 -11.13 -9.59
CA THR A 82 4.89 -10.86 -10.15
C THR A 82 5.92 -11.72 -9.45
N TRP A 83 6.85 -12.28 -10.22
CA TRP A 83 7.93 -13.11 -9.75
C TRP A 83 9.25 -12.52 -10.21
N ILE A 84 10.27 -12.61 -9.38
CA ILE A 84 11.66 -12.36 -9.75
C ILE A 84 12.33 -13.73 -9.88
N THR A 85 12.92 -14.01 -11.03
CA THR A 85 13.67 -15.26 -11.25
C THR A 85 15.06 -15.20 -10.63
N LYS A 86 15.77 -16.33 -10.58
CA LYS A 86 17.18 -16.37 -10.14
C LYS A 86 18.12 -15.53 -11.01
N ASP A 87 17.77 -15.29 -12.27
CA ASP A 87 18.52 -14.44 -13.20
C ASP A 87 18.10 -12.96 -13.12
N GLY A 88 17.12 -12.64 -12.28
CA GLY A 88 16.60 -11.29 -12.08
C GLY A 88 15.51 -10.86 -13.06
N ASP A 89 15.14 -11.70 -14.04
CA ASP A 89 13.99 -11.45 -14.93
C ASP A 89 12.69 -11.35 -14.12
N LEU A 90 11.76 -10.50 -14.58
CA LEU A 90 10.41 -10.43 -14.03
C LEU A 90 9.47 -11.31 -14.82
N LEU A 91 8.60 -12.04 -14.12
CA LEU A 91 7.48 -12.78 -14.71
C LEU A 91 6.17 -12.30 -14.09
N HIS A 92 5.25 -11.81 -14.91
CA HIS A 92 3.90 -11.44 -14.53
C HIS A 92 2.93 -12.53 -15.00
N VAL A 93 2.27 -13.19 -14.05
CA VAL A 93 1.42 -14.35 -14.32
C VAL A 93 -0.03 -14.01 -13.99
N ALA A 94 -0.85 -13.88 -15.03
CA ALA A 94 -2.29 -13.71 -14.89
C ALA A 94 -3.02 -15.02 -15.10
N VAL A 95 -4.07 -15.24 -14.30
CA VAL A 95 -5.02 -16.34 -14.46
C VAL A 95 -6.42 -15.76 -14.47
N LYS A 96 -7.12 -15.91 -15.59
CA LYS A 96 -8.52 -15.52 -15.74
C LYS A 96 -9.39 -16.76 -15.62
N LYS A 97 -10.14 -16.87 -14.53
CA LYS A 97 -11.15 -17.92 -14.37
C LYS A 97 -12.31 -17.67 -15.32
N GLU A 98 -12.75 -18.72 -15.99
CA GLU A 98 -13.94 -18.70 -16.83
C GLU A 98 -15.17 -19.13 -16.02
N LYS A 99 -16.35 -18.82 -16.53
CA LYS A 99 -17.60 -19.27 -15.91
C LYS A 99 -17.72 -20.77 -16.09
N CYS A 100 -18.01 -21.48 -15.01
CA CYS A 100 -18.48 -22.86 -15.08
C CYS A 100 -19.82 -22.90 -15.84
N LYS A 101 -19.93 -23.86 -16.76
CA LYS A 101 -21.14 -24.13 -17.54
C LYS A 101 -22.20 -24.83 -16.70
N ASP A 102 -21.81 -25.70 -15.78
CA ASP A 102 -22.73 -26.46 -14.94
C ASP A 102 -22.15 -26.81 -13.55
N LYS A 103 -22.96 -27.49 -12.72
CA LYS A 103 -22.59 -27.91 -11.37
C LYS A 103 -21.51 -28.99 -11.36
N THR A 104 -21.42 -29.82 -12.41
CA THR A 104 -20.43 -30.88 -12.54
C THR A 104 -19.05 -30.30 -12.83
N GLU A 105 -18.97 -29.29 -13.70
CA GLU A 105 -17.76 -28.52 -13.97
C GLU A 105 -17.36 -27.70 -12.74
N LYS A 106 -18.34 -27.16 -11.99
CA LYS A 106 -18.08 -26.50 -10.70
C LYS A 106 -17.45 -27.43 -9.67
N ALA A 107 -17.87 -28.70 -9.63
CA ALA A 107 -17.29 -29.69 -8.73
C ALA A 107 -15.86 -30.10 -9.12
N LYS A 108 -15.51 -30.04 -10.41
CA LYS A 108 -14.16 -30.35 -10.94
C LYS A 108 -13.23 -29.13 -11.00
N GLY A 109 -13.78 -27.91 -10.91
CA GLY A 109 -13.09 -26.64 -11.06
C GLY A 109 -13.36 -26.01 -12.43
N CYS A 110 -13.75 -24.73 -12.43
CA CYS A 110 -14.03 -24.02 -13.68
C CYS A 110 -12.77 -23.89 -14.54
N PRO A 111 -12.91 -23.86 -15.88
CA PRO A 111 -11.79 -23.59 -16.78
C PRO A 111 -11.10 -22.26 -16.44
N SER A 112 -9.82 -22.17 -16.74
CA SER A 112 -9.08 -20.91 -16.61
C SER A 112 -8.12 -20.75 -17.77
N LYS A 113 -7.90 -19.50 -18.17
CA LYS A 113 -6.86 -19.11 -19.12
C LYS A 113 -5.74 -18.42 -18.36
N SER A 114 -4.50 -18.78 -18.67
CA SER A 114 -3.32 -18.10 -18.14
C SER A 114 -2.58 -17.36 -19.24
N TRP A 115 -1.87 -16.31 -18.86
CA TRP A 115 -0.95 -15.61 -19.74
C TRP A 115 0.26 -15.15 -18.92
N VAL A 116 1.45 -15.29 -19.50
CA VAL A 116 2.70 -14.89 -18.87
C VAL A 116 3.32 -13.78 -19.70
N ILE A 117 3.69 -12.69 -19.04
CA ILE A 117 4.54 -11.65 -19.59
C ILE A 117 5.88 -11.71 -18.85
N SER A 118 6.98 -11.67 -19.59
CA SER A 118 8.32 -11.58 -19.01
C SER A 118 8.94 -10.22 -19.30
N GLU A 119 9.66 -9.65 -18.35
CA GLU A 119 10.52 -8.49 -18.58
C GLU A 119 11.98 -8.87 -18.37
N ARG A 120 12.82 -8.58 -19.36
CA ARG A 120 14.26 -8.90 -19.36
C ARG A 120 15.12 -7.68 -19.59
N TRP A 121 16.28 -7.65 -18.96
CA TRP A 121 17.22 -6.53 -18.96
C TRP A 121 18.22 -6.65 -20.12
N VAL A 122 17.89 -6.09 -21.29
CA VAL A 122 18.73 -6.24 -22.49
C VAL A 122 20.01 -5.42 -22.36
N GLY A 123 21.16 -6.09 -22.52
CA GLY A 123 22.48 -5.47 -22.38
C GLY A 123 22.86 -5.11 -20.95
N GLY A 124 22.00 -5.44 -19.98
CA GLY A 124 22.26 -5.32 -18.55
C GLY A 124 22.56 -6.69 -17.94
N LYS A 125 23.16 -6.69 -16.75
CA LYS A 125 23.46 -7.90 -15.99
C LYS A 125 23.08 -7.71 -14.53
N VAL A 126 22.11 -8.49 -14.07
CA VAL A 126 21.76 -8.57 -12.64
C VAL A 126 22.84 -9.38 -11.94
N GLN A 127 23.51 -8.77 -10.96
CA GLN A 127 24.57 -9.43 -10.20
C GLN A 127 24.14 -9.75 -8.76
N THR A 128 23.23 -8.95 -8.22
CA THR A 128 22.77 -9.06 -6.83
C THR A 128 21.27 -8.98 -6.81
N ILE A 129 20.60 -9.91 -6.14
CA ILE A 129 19.15 -9.84 -5.88
C ILE A 129 18.95 -9.88 -4.37
N LYS A 130 18.55 -8.77 -3.78
CA LYS A 130 18.48 -8.61 -2.32
C LYS A 130 17.19 -7.93 -1.88
N GLY A 131 16.48 -8.55 -0.94
CA GLY A 131 15.37 -7.91 -0.23
C GLY A 131 15.88 -6.78 0.67
N GLU A 132 15.23 -5.62 0.60
CA GLU A 132 15.56 -4.43 1.37
C GLU A 132 14.33 -3.89 2.07
N GLU A 133 14.54 -3.28 3.25
CA GLU A 133 13.49 -2.76 4.12
C GLU A 133 12.45 -3.84 4.48
N GLU A 134 12.81 -4.69 5.43
CA GLU A 134 11.90 -5.70 5.94
C GLU A 134 10.67 -5.03 6.59
N LEU A 135 9.49 -5.46 6.16
CA LEU A 135 8.22 -4.98 6.66
C LEU A 135 7.82 -5.72 7.94
N GLN A 136 6.97 -5.08 8.74
CA GLN A 136 6.35 -5.72 9.90
C GLN A 136 5.47 -6.92 9.50
N THR A 137 4.89 -6.87 8.29
CA THR A 137 4.07 -7.95 7.76
C THR A 137 4.88 -9.22 7.55
N LYS A 138 4.40 -10.33 8.11
CA LYS A 138 4.92 -11.69 7.87
C LYS A 138 3.88 -12.52 7.14
N VAL A 139 4.33 -13.49 6.34
CA VAL A 139 3.44 -14.38 5.56
C VAL A 139 3.75 -15.83 5.87
N SER A 140 2.70 -16.65 5.95
CA SER A 140 2.79 -18.10 6.12
C SER A 140 2.09 -18.81 4.96
N TYR A 141 2.70 -19.90 4.49
CA TYR A 141 2.20 -20.78 3.43
C TYR A 141 1.98 -22.18 3.99
N PHE A 142 0.74 -22.63 4.01
CA PHE A 142 0.35 -23.98 4.43
C PHE A 142 -0.09 -24.77 3.19
N ILE A 143 0.88 -25.28 2.42
CA ILE A 143 0.61 -25.93 1.12
C ILE A 143 0.35 -27.41 1.33
N GLY A 144 -0.91 -27.82 1.11
CA GLY A 144 -1.33 -29.21 1.26
C GLY A 144 -1.27 -29.71 2.70
N ASN A 145 -1.44 -31.02 2.87
CA ASN A 145 -1.51 -31.67 4.19
C ASN A 145 -0.14 -32.07 4.76
N ASP A 146 0.96 -31.83 4.03
CA ASP A 146 2.32 -32.18 4.43
C ASP A 146 2.97 -31.02 5.19
N PRO A 147 3.20 -31.13 6.52
CA PRO A 147 3.75 -30.05 7.32
C PRO A 147 5.18 -29.65 6.92
N SER A 148 5.94 -30.54 6.27
CA SER A 148 7.30 -30.21 5.79
C SER A 148 7.29 -29.16 4.67
N LYS A 149 6.15 -29.01 3.98
CA LYS A 149 5.91 -28.00 2.94
C LYS A 149 5.33 -26.70 3.51
N HIS A 150 5.06 -26.66 4.81
CA HIS A 150 4.55 -25.46 5.46
C HIS A 150 5.71 -24.51 5.78
N LYS A 151 5.51 -23.23 5.49
CA LYS A 151 6.45 -22.16 5.82
C LYS A 151 5.70 -21.13 6.65
N SER A 152 6.23 -20.75 7.80
CA SER A 152 5.57 -19.83 8.70
C SER A 152 6.44 -18.64 9.02
N GLY A 153 5.82 -17.46 9.13
CA GLY A 153 6.52 -16.26 9.58
C GLY A 153 7.59 -15.74 8.61
N LEU A 154 7.44 -16.00 7.31
CA LEU A 154 8.38 -15.51 6.30
C LEU A 154 8.40 -13.98 6.30
N SER A 155 9.62 -13.42 6.28
CA SER A 155 9.84 -11.99 6.11
C SER A 155 9.29 -11.50 4.78
N THR A 156 8.78 -10.26 4.79
CA THR A 156 8.42 -9.55 3.57
C THR A 156 9.23 -8.26 3.46
N TYR A 157 9.52 -7.82 2.24
CA TYR A 157 10.43 -6.70 1.97
C TYR A 157 9.73 -5.66 1.11
N ARG A 158 9.89 -4.36 1.43
CA ARG A 158 9.33 -3.30 0.59
C ARG A 158 9.99 -3.28 -0.79
N TYR A 159 11.31 -3.49 -0.82
CA TYR A 159 12.09 -3.46 -2.03
C TYR A 159 12.81 -4.78 -2.28
N VAL A 160 13.07 -5.06 -3.55
CA VAL A 160 14.15 -5.95 -3.97
C VAL A 160 15.10 -5.14 -4.86
N SER A 161 16.36 -5.00 -4.46
CA SER A 161 17.41 -4.42 -5.32
C SER A 161 17.94 -5.48 -6.27
N LEU A 162 18.09 -5.12 -7.55
CA LEU A 162 18.80 -5.89 -8.57
C LEU A 162 20.27 -5.44 -8.72
N GLY A 163 20.71 -4.49 -7.90
CA GLY A 163 22.00 -3.83 -8.00
C GLY A 163 22.15 -2.97 -9.26
N GLU A 164 23.39 -2.71 -9.64
CA GLU A 164 23.75 -2.01 -10.86
C GLU A 164 23.58 -2.93 -12.08
N VAL A 165 22.48 -2.76 -12.80
CA VAL A 165 22.09 -3.63 -13.93
C VAL A 165 22.77 -3.17 -15.22
N TRP A 166 22.92 -1.87 -15.44
CA TRP A 166 23.77 -1.28 -16.48
C TRP A 166 24.78 -0.36 -15.82
N SER A 167 25.88 -0.05 -16.50
CA SER A 167 26.92 0.86 -15.97
C SER A 167 26.29 2.17 -15.49
N GLY A 168 26.40 2.45 -14.17
CA GLY A 168 25.83 3.61 -13.52
C GLY A 168 24.29 3.63 -13.41
N VAL A 169 23.61 2.50 -13.58
CA VAL A 169 22.15 2.37 -13.43
C VAL A 169 21.79 1.26 -12.46
N GLU A 170 21.35 1.64 -11.26
CA GLU A 170 20.79 0.73 -10.27
C GLU A 170 19.28 0.53 -10.51
N VAL A 171 18.80 -0.71 -10.34
CA VAL A 171 17.37 -1.03 -10.43
C VAL A 171 16.86 -1.53 -9.08
N LYS A 172 15.81 -0.89 -8.57
CA LYS A 172 15.05 -1.38 -7.42
C LYS A 172 13.60 -1.65 -7.80
N LEU A 173 13.06 -2.70 -7.23
CA LEU A 173 11.68 -3.13 -7.44
C LEU A 173 10.91 -2.92 -6.16
N LYS A 174 9.97 -1.98 -6.16
CA LYS A 174 9.14 -1.70 -4.97
C LYS A 174 7.84 -2.47 -5.07
N ALA A 175 7.55 -3.29 -4.05
CA ALA A 175 6.25 -3.94 -3.94
C ALA A 175 5.25 -3.02 -3.21
N THR A 176 4.04 -3.00 -3.73
CA THR A 176 2.86 -2.43 -3.06
C THR A 176 1.79 -3.53 -2.95
N GLN A 177 0.66 -3.23 -2.32
CA GLN A 177 -0.40 -4.24 -2.17
C GLN A 177 -0.98 -4.77 -3.49
N LYS A 178 -0.84 -4.02 -4.59
CA LYS A 178 -1.49 -4.29 -5.88
C LYS A 178 -0.56 -4.23 -7.09
N THR A 179 0.65 -3.68 -6.95
CA THR A 179 1.57 -3.52 -8.07
C THR A 179 3.02 -3.57 -7.64
N VAL A 180 3.89 -3.78 -8.62
CA VAL A 180 5.34 -3.63 -8.50
C VAL A 180 5.75 -2.42 -9.31
N GLU A 181 6.49 -1.51 -8.69
CA GLU A 181 7.13 -0.36 -9.36
C GLU A 181 8.58 -0.73 -9.72
N LYS A 182 9.04 -0.26 -10.87
CA LYS A 182 10.42 -0.44 -11.36
C LYS A 182 11.12 0.90 -11.29
N LEU A 183 12.01 1.07 -10.33
CA LEU A 183 12.74 2.31 -10.10
C LEU A 183 14.12 2.17 -10.72
N PHE A 184 14.44 3.08 -11.65
CA PHE A 184 15.78 3.16 -12.26
C PHE A 184 16.50 4.37 -11.69
N TYR A 185 17.59 4.14 -10.96
CA TYR A 185 18.45 5.17 -10.40
C TYR A 185 19.65 5.33 -11.32
N VAL A 186 19.65 6.39 -12.11
CA VAL A 186 20.70 6.72 -13.09
C VAL A 186 21.67 7.69 -12.44
N GLN A 187 22.93 7.27 -12.29
CA GLN A 187 24.01 8.08 -11.74
C GLN A 187 24.41 9.22 -12.70
N PRO A 188 25.02 10.32 -12.20
CA PRO A 188 25.56 11.37 -13.06
C PRO A 188 26.45 10.82 -14.17
N GLY A 189 26.25 11.29 -15.40
CA GLY A 189 26.98 10.86 -16.59
C GLY A 189 26.59 9.50 -17.19
N ALA A 190 25.74 8.71 -16.54
CA ALA A 190 25.21 7.47 -17.14
C ALA A 190 24.15 7.79 -18.23
N ASP A 191 24.09 6.95 -19.27
CA ASP A 191 23.20 7.13 -20.43
C ASP A 191 21.87 6.37 -20.25
N PRO A 192 20.73 7.06 -20.02
CA PRO A 192 19.43 6.40 -19.84
C PRO A 192 18.96 5.59 -21.05
N SER A 193 19.47 5.88 -22.26
CA SER A 193 19.09 5.15 -23.48
C SER A 193 19.65 3.72 -23.52
N LYS A 194 20.61 3.40 -22.64
CA LYS A 194 21.11 2.03 -22.44
C LYS A 194 20.12 1.13 -21.71
N ILE A 195 19.17 1.73 -20.98
CA ILE A 195 18.12 0.99 -20.30
C ILE A 195 17.18 0.44 -21.36
N VAL A 196 17.25 -0.86 -21.63
CA VAL A 196 16.40 -1.54 -22.60
C VAL A 196 15.73 -2.74 -21.93
N VAL A 197 14.40 -2.73 -21.92
CA VAL A 197 13.60 -3.81 -21.36
C VAL A 197 12.91 -4.55 -22.50
N GLU A 198 13.12 -5.86 -22.56
CA GLU A 198 12.39 -6.75 -23.46
C GLU A 198 11.15 -7.33 -22.79
N VAL A 199 10.01 -7.21 -23.46
CA VAL A 199 8.71 -7.74 -23.03
C VAL A 199 8.40 -9.02 -23.81
N GLY A 200 8.68 -10.16 -23.19
CA GLY A 200 8.34 -11.48 -23.72
C GLY A 200 6.89 -11.88 -23.43
N GLY A 201 6.34 -12.78 -24.24
CA GLY A 201 4.94 -13.25 -24.12
C GLY A 201 3.88 -12.26 -24.58
N ALA A 202 4.25 -11.01 -24.90
CA ALA A 202 3.35 -10.04 -25.51
C ALA A 202 3.10 -10.38 -27.00
N LYS A 203 1.88 -10.13 -27.47
CA LYS A 203 1.54 -10.17 -28.91
C LYS A 203 2.09 -8.95 -29.67
N GLY A 204 2.47 -7.91 -28.94
CA GLY A 204 3.10 -6.70 -29.46
C GLY A 204 2.98 -5.54 -28.51
N LEU A 205 3.86 -4.55 -28.69
CA LEU A 205 3.84 -3.29 -27.97
C LEU A 205 3.31 -2.16 -28.87
N LYS A 206 2.60 -1.20 -28.27
CA LYS A 206 2.16 0.02 -28.96
C LYS A 206 2.28 1.22 -28.03
N LEU A 207 2.83 2.32 -28.53
CA LEU A 207 2.83 3.60 -27.81
C LEU A 207 1.48 4.30 -28.04
N SER A 208 0.83 4.73 -26.97
CA SER A 208 -0.42 5.49 -27.05
C SER A 208 -0.16 6.97 -27.34
N LYS A 209 -1.22 7.73 -27.69
CA LYS A 209 -1.15 9.19 -27.84
C LYS A 209 -0.88 9.91 -26.51
N HIS A 210 -1.11 9.26 -25.37
CA HIS A 210 -0.87 9.84 -24.04
C HIS A 210 0.51 9.48 -23.48
N GLY A 211 1.29 8.64 -24.18
CA GLY A 211 2.65 8.26 -23.80
C GLY A 211 2.75 6.96 -22.99
N GLU A 212 1.67 6.18 -22.93
CA GLU A 212 1.64 4.86 -22.28
C GLU A 212 2.15 3.79 -23.26
N ILE A 213 2.77 2.71 -22.74
CA ILE A 213 2.96 1.49 -23.53
C ILE A 213 1.75 0.58 -23.31
N ILE A 214 1.11 0.19 -24.41
CA ILE A 214 0.09 -0.84 -24.46
C ILE A 214 0.75 -2.18 -24.81
N ILE A 215 0.71 -3.13 -23.88
CA ILE A 215 1.18 -4.50 -24.05
C ILE A 215 -0.03 -5.38 -24.42
N LYS A 216 -0.07 -5.88 -25.65
CA LYS A 216 -1.16 -6.74 -26.11
C LYS A 216 -1.00 -8.16 -25.60
N THR A 217 -2.03 -8.74 -24.97
CA THR A 217 -2.00 -10.13 -24.49
C THR A 217 -3.19 -10.94 -25.00
N GLY A 218 -3.24 -12.24 -24.71
CA GLY A 218 -4.42 -13.07 -24.95
C GLY A 218 -5.58 -12.86 -23.97
N LEU A 219 -5.35 -12.16 -22.85
CA LEU A 219 -6.35 -11.92 -21.80
C LEU A 219 -6.91 -10.49 -21.79
N GLY A 220 -6.36 -9.61 -22.62
CA GLY A 220 -6.65 -8.17 -22.66
C GLY A 220 -5.37 -7.35 -22.80
N ASP A 221 -5.52 -6.03 -22.96
CA ASP A 221 -4.37 -5.13 -23.02
C ASP A 221 -3.90 -4.74 -21.63
N LEU A 222 -2.58 -4.67 -21.43
CA LEU A 222 -1.96 -4.06 -20.25
C LEU A 222 -1.38 -2.72 -20.62
N LYS A 223 -1.32 -1.83 -19.63
CA LYS A 223 -0.80 -0.48 -19.84
C LYS A 223 0.30 -0.22 -18.83
N LEU A 224 1.46 0.18 -19.34
CA LEU A 224 2.46 0.89 -18.55
C LEU A 224 2.15 2.38 -18.69
N SER A 225 1.88 3.03 -17.56
CA SER A 225 1.65 4.48 -17.50
C SER A 225 2.82 5.23 -18.13
N LYS A 226 2.55 6.43 -18.65
CA LYS A 226 3.64 7.30 -19.12
C LYS A 226 4.68 7.46 -17.99
N PRO A 227 5.99 7.27 -18.26
CA PRO A 227 6.99 7.35 -17.22
C PRO A 227 7.12 8.78 -16.72
N ILE A 228 7.57 8.89 -15.48
CA ILE A 228 7.91 10.15 -14.84
C ILE A 228 9.35 10.08 -14.38
N ALA A 229 10.06 11.19 -14.36
CA ALA A 229 11.41 11.24 -13.83
C ALA A 229 11.63 12.53 -13.03
N TRP A 230 12.56 12.48 -12.07
CA TRP A 230 13.02 13.65 -11.34
C TRP A 230 14.51 13.54 -10.98
N GLN A 231 15.12 14.69 -10.76
CA GLN A 231 16.44 14.85 -10.14
C GLN A 231 16.26 15.42 -8.74
N GLU A 232 17.16 15.08 -7.82
CA GLU A 232 17.21 15.73 -6.51
C GLU A 232 18.30 16.79 -6.49
N LYS A 233 17.96 17.96 -5.96
CA LYS A 233 18.95 18.99 -5.61
C LYS A 233 18.45 19.72 -4.36
N ASP A 234 19.30 19.79 -3.33
CA ASP A 234 18.99 20.48 -2.07
C ASP A 234 17.66 20.03 -1.43
N GLY A 235 17.37 18.72 -1.47
CA GLY A 235 16.14 18.12 -0.93
C GLY A 235 14.87 18.39 -1.76
N LYS A 236 15.00 19.03 -2.94
CA LYS A 236 13.88 19.31 -3.85
C LYS A 236 13.91 18.37 -5.05
N LYS A 237 12.74 17.82 -5.41
CA LYS A 237 12.55 17.05 -6.64
C LYS A 237 12.31 17.98 -7.82
N LEU A 238 13.24 17.99 -8.77
CA LEU A 238 13.17 18.73 -10.02
C LEU A 238 12.66 17.78 -11.12
N PRO A 239 11.50 18.06 -11.76
CA PRO A 239 10.96 17.18 -12.77
C PRO A 239 11.85 17.13 -14.02
N VAL A 240 12.02 15.93 -14.58
CA VAL A 240 12.75 15.69 -15.83
C VAL A 240 11.77 15.19 -16.89
N GLU A 241 11.93 15.68 -18.12
CA GLU A 241 11.13 15.20 -19.24
C GLU A 241 11.58 13.80 -19.63
N VAL A 242 10.68 12.83 -19.53
CA VAL A 242 10.92 11.45 -19.95
C VAL A 242 9.75 10.89 -20.77
N SER A 243 10.07 10.04 -21.75
CA SER A 243 9.11 9.27 -22.54
C SER A 243 9.63 7.89 -22.88
N TYR A 244 8.73 6.95 -23.14
CA TYR A 244 9.11 5.66 -23.69
C TYR A 244 9.51 5.77 -25.17
N LYS A 245 10.50 4.98 -25.56
CA LYS A 245 10.88 4.71 -26.94
C LYS A 245 10.74 3.23 -27.24
N LEU A 246 9.91 2.86 -28.22
CA LEU A 246 9.81 1.47 -28.66
C LEU A 246 11.01 1.10 -29.52
N ILE A 247 11.55 -0.10 -29.31
CA ILE A 247 12.65 -0.67 -30.08
C ILE A 247 12.16 -2.01 -30.64
N GLY A 248 12.07 -2.11 -31.97
CA GLY A 248 11.51 -3.28 -32.62
C GLY A 248 10.06 -3.57 -32.19
N LYS A 249 9.71 -4.85 -32.05
CA LYS A 249 8.32 -5.29 -31.80
C LYS A 249 7.98 -5.49 -30.32
N ASN A 250 8.99 -5.69 -29.48
CA ASN A 250 8.84 -6.18 -28.11
C ASN A 250 9.78 -5.53 -27.08
N ARG A 251 10.51 -4.47 -27.42
CA ARG A 251 11.40 -3.79 -26.47
C ARG A 251 11.02 -2.33 -26.29
N TYR A 252 11.33 -1.79 -25.13
CA TYR A 252 11.26 -0.36 -24.88
C TYR A 252 12.51 0.16 -24.17
N SER A 253 12.75 1.46 -24.32
CA SER A 253 13.77 2.25 -23.65
C SER A 253 13.18 3.60 -23.25
N PHE A 254 14.01 4.51 -22.73
CA PHE A 254 13.64 5.84 -22.31
C PHE A 254 14.34 6.91 -23.15
N GLU A 255 13.61 7.97 -23.48
CA GLU A 255 14.16 9.23 -23.96
C GLU A 255 14.04 10.24 -22.83
N VAL A 256 15.18 10.79 -22.42
CA VAL A 256 15.30 11.76 -21.34
C VAL A 256 15.75 13.09 -21.93
N ALA A 257 15.07 14.18 -21.57
CA ALA A 257 15.38 15.52 -22.03
C ALA A 257 15.40 16.52 -20.87
N LYS A 258 16.17 17.60 -21.04
CA LYS A 258 16.28 18.72 -20.10
C LYS A 258 16.73 18.32 -18.69
N ALA A 259 17.51 17.25 -18.57
CA ALA A 259 18.16 16.86 -17.31
C ALA A 259 19.51 17.56 -17.16
N ASP A 260 19.88 17.91 -15.93
CA ASP A 260 21.24 18.33 -15.59
C ASP A 260 22.16 17.09 -15.53
N PRO A 261 23.16 16.94 -16.41
CA PRO A 261 23.97 15.72 -16.46
C PRO A 261 24.81 15.47 -15.19
N SER A 262 24.96 16.48 -14.31
CA SER A 262 25.69 16.37 -13.05
C SER A 262 24.85 15.81 -11.89
N LEU A 263 23.53 15.66 -12.07
CA LEU A 263 22.62 15.19 -11.04
C LEU A 263 22.05 13.80 -11.36
N PRO A 264 21.87 12.92 -10.35
CA PRO A 264 21.25 11.63 -10.55
C PRO A 264 19.78 11.76 -10.95
N ILE A 265 19.28 10.84 -11.77
CA ILE A 265 17.89 10.79 -12.23
C ILE A 265 17.22 9.54 -11.67
N VAL A 266 16.02 9.68 -11.11
CA VAL A 266 15.15 8.55 -10.78
C VAL A 266 14.04 8.48 -11.82
N ILE A 267 13.96 7.37 -12.57
CA ILE A 267 12.94 7.13 -13.60
C ILE A 267 11.88 6.14 -13.09
N ASP A 268 10.64 6.45 -13.46
CA ASP A 268 9.39 5.75 -13.16
C ASP A 268 9.00 5.59 -11.67
N PRO A 269 9.26 6.58 -10.79
CA PRO A 269 8.72 6.54 -9.44
C PRO A 269 7.23 6.90 -9.45
N ILE A 270 6.43 6.23 -8.61
CA ILE A 270 5.15 6.83 -8.21
C ILE A 270 5.46 8.15 -7.51
N LEU A 271 4.95 9.24 -8.08
CA LEU A 271 5.15 10.57 -7.52
C LEU A 271 4.49 10.68 -6.15
N GLN A 272 3.19 10.42 -6.10
CA GLN A 272 2.33 10.54 -4.93
C GLN A 272 1.14 9.58 -5.07
N SER A 273 0.66 9.08 -3.94
CA SER A 273 -0.60 8.35 -3.84
C SER A 273 -1.17 8.57 -2.45
N THR A 274 -2.49 8.72 -2.34
CA THR A 274 -3.19 8.76 -1.07
C THR A 274 -4.39 7.82 -1.12
N TYR A 275 -4.96 7.51 0.04
CA TYR A 275 -6.20 6.76 0.16
C TYR A 275 -7.35 7.72 0.45
N LEU A 276 -8.38 7.68 -0.39
CA LEU A 276 -9.62 8.44 -0.21
C LEU A 276 -10.79 7.46 -0.21
N GLY A 277 -11.36 7.23 0.97
CA GLY A 277 -12.47 6.31 1.16
C GLY A 277 -12.64 5.95 2.63
N GLY A 278 -13.82 5.47 2.96
CA GLY A 278 -14.21 5.00 4.28
C GLY A 278 -14.11 3.48 4.40
N SER A 279 -15.03 2.94 5.21
CA SER A 279 -15.15 1.50 5.49
C SER A 279 -16.33 0.84 4.76
N GLY A 280 -17.02 1.60 3.90
CA GLY A 280 -18.09 1.15 3.00
C GLY A 280 -17.62 1.11 1.55
N GLY A 281 -18.53 0.94 0.60
CA GLY A 281 -18.24 1.16 -0.82
C GLY A 281 -18.15 2.65 -1.15
N ASP A 282 -17.02 3.09 -1.70
CA ASP A 282 -16.83 4.46 -2.19
C ASP A 282 -16.47 4.41 -3.68
N TYR A 283 -17.18 5.18 -4.50
CA TYR A 283 -17.02 5.17 -5.94
C TYR A 283 -16.68 6.58 -6.43
N ALA A 284 -15.45 6.75 -6.92
CA ALA A 284 -15.04 7.98 -7.58
C ALA A 284 -15.51 7.98 -9.05
N TYR A 285 -16.36 8.95 -9.41
CA TYR A 285 -16.89 9.10 -10.77
C TYR A 285 -16.17 10.19 -11.56
N ALA A 286 -15.59 11.18 -10.88
CA ALA A 286 -14.87 12.27 -11.51
C ALA A 286 -13.62 12.67 -10.72
N LEU A 287 -12.61 13.14 -11.46
CA LEU A 287 -11.39 13.71 -10.91
C LEU A 287 -10.93 14.89 -11.75
N ALA A 288 -10.58 15.99 -11.09
CA ALA A 288 -10.04 17.19 -11.71
C ALA A 288 -8.84 17.70 -10.91
N ILE A 289 -7.94 18.42 -11.58
CA ILE A 289 -6.75 19.00 -10.93
C ILE A 289 -6.73 20.48 -11.20
N HIS A 290 -6.63 21.26 -10.13
CA HIS A 290 -6.66 22.69 -10.23
C HIS A 290 -5.40 23.18 -10.96
N PRO A 291 -5.55 23.99 -12.03
CA PRO A 291 -4.48 24.28 -12.98
C PRO A 291 -3.32 25.11 -12.39
N THR A 292 -3.55 25.78 -11.26
CA THR A 292 -2.59 26.69 -10.62
C THR A 292 -2.09 26.17 -9.28
N THR A 293 -2.98 25.69 -8.41
CA THR A 293 -2.58 25.18 -7.08
C THR A 293 -2.11 23.73 -7.13
N GLY A 294 -2.57 22.95 -8.12
CA GLY A 294 -2.27 21.52 -8.21
C GLY A 294 -3.17 20.64 -7.34
N ASP A 295 -4.14 21.23 -6.62
CA ASP A 295 -5.08 20.49 -5.78
C ASP A 295 -5.90 19.50 -6.62
N VAL A 296 -6.16 18.33 -6.05
CA VAL A 296 -6.92 17.25 -6.68
C VAL A 296 -8.33 17.24 -6.13
N TYR A 297 -9.31 17.41 -7.00
CA TYR A 297 -10.73 17.32 -6.67
C TYR A 297 -11.27 15.97 -7.11
N VAL A 298 -11.92 15.26 -6.22
CA VAL A 298 -12.56 13.97 -6.47
C VAL A 298 -14.04 14.09 -6.16
N ALA A 299 -14.89 13.63 -7.08
CA ALA A 299 -16.33 13.58 -6.87
C ALA A 299 -16.87 12.18 -7.12
N GLY A 300 -17.84 11.78 -6.32
CA GLY A 300 -18.29 10.40 -6.27
C GLY A 300 -19.50 10.20 -5.37
N ASP A 301 -19.77 8.95 -5.05
CA ASP A 301 -20.65 8.58 -3.94
C ASP A 301 -19.93 7.73 -2.88
N THR A 302 -20.43 7.81 -1.66
CA THR A 302 -19.92 7.08 -0.49
C THR A 302 -21.06 6.34 0.19
N GLU A 303 -20.77 5.12 0.61
CA GLU A 303 -21.68 4.27 1.39
C GLU A 303 -21.41 4.47 2.90
N TYR A 304 -22.44 4.87 3.64
CA TYR A 304 -22.44 5.05 5.10
C TYR A 304 -21.55 6.17 5.68
N THR A 305 -21.72 6.39 6.99
CA THR A 305 -21.27 7.52 7.82
C THR A 305 -19.77 7.67 8.07
N LYS A 306 -18.88 7.03 7.29
CA LYS A 306 -17.43 7.03 7.58
C LYS A 306 -16.55 7.44 6.40
N PHE A 307 -17.03 8.35 5.57
CA PHE A 307 -16.17 9.01 4.59
C PHE A 307 -15.17 9.93 5.33
N PRO A 308 -13.88 9.96 4.95
CA PRO A 308 -12.87 10.70 5.68
C PRO A 308 -13.04 12.22 5.54
N GLY A 309 -12.77 12.92 6.64
CA GLY A 309 -12.74 14.38 6.68
C GLY A 309 -14.09 15.04 6.38
N THR A 310 -15.21 14.55 6.89
CA THR A 310 -16.47 15.29 6.74
C THR A 310 -16.59 16.47 7.71
N ASN A 311 -15.81 16.50 8.79
CA ASN A 311 -15.76 17.60 9.75
C ASN A 311 -15.39 18.92 9.05
N ASP A 312 -16.13 20.00 9.33
CA ASP A 312 -16.00 21.30 8.67
C ASP A 312 -16.29 21.29 7.15
N GLY A 313 -16.92 20.21 6.67
CA GLY A 313 -17.45 20.12 5.32
C GLY A 313 -18.88 20.63 5.21
N ALA A 314 -19.32 20.94 3.99
CA ALA A 314 -20.69 21.36 3.66
C ALA A 314 -21.79 20.45 4.24
N GLN A 315 -21.47 19.17 4.49
CA GLN A 315 -22.35 18.23 5.16
C GLN A 315 -21.53 17.23 5.98
N GLU A 316 -21.48 17.41 7.30
CA GLU A 316 -20.60 16.58 8.16
C GLU A 316 -21.09 15.14 8.35
N SER A 317 -22.40 14.93 8.24
CA SER A 317 -23.05 13.65 8.49
C SER A 317 -23.75 13.13 7.26
N HIS A 318 -23.74 11.81 7.09
CA HIS A 318 -24.49 11.15 6.03
C HIS A 318 -25.98 11.52 6.10
N GLY A 319 -26.52 12.04 5.00
CA GLY A 319 -27.91 12.49 4.84
C GLY A 319 -28.72 11.60 3.89
N GLY A 320 -28.06 10.74 3.12
CA GLY A 320 -28.66 9.76 2.23
C GLY A 320 -29.16 8.51 2.95
N SER A 321 -30.00 7.73 2.27
CA SER A 321 -30.49 6.45 2.82
C SER A 321 -29.49 5.30 2.65
N TYR A 322 -28.64 5.36 1.62
CA TYR A 322 -27.69 4.28 1.30
C TYR A 322 -26.40 4.84 0.67
N TYR A 323 -26.53 5.84 -0.20
CA TYR A 323 -25.42 6.59 -0.78
C TYR A 323 -25.59 8.08 -0.54
N ASP A 324 -24.46 8.76 -0.35
CA ASP A 324 -24.35 10.22 -0.43
C ASP A 324 -23.34 10.61 -1.49
N ALA A 325 -23.61 11.70 -2.19
CA ALA A 325 -22.61 12.31 -3.04
C ALA A 325 -21.53 12.99 -2.19
N PHE A 326 -20.27 12.92 -2.64
CA PHE A 326 -19.19 13.70 -2.06
C PHE A 326 -18.44 14.50 -3.14
N VAL A 327 -17.85 15.61 -2.71
CA VAL A 327 -16.77 16.30 -3.42
C VAL A 327 -15.66 16.57 -2.42
N THR A 328 -14.47 16.04 -2.67
CA THR A 328 -13.30 16.21 -1.81
C THR A 328 -12.21 16.95 -2.55
N ARG A 329 -11.57 17.89 -1.86
CA ARG A 329 -10.32 18.50 -2.29
C ARG A 329 -9.17 17.89 -1.49
N LEU A 330 -8.19 17.36 -2.21
CA LEU A 330 -6.87 17.03 -1.70
C LEU A 330 -5.90 18.12 -2.15
N THR A 331 -4.99 18.53 -1.29
CA THR A 331 -3.91 19.46 -1.66
C THR A 331 -3.00 18.84 -2.72
N ALA A 332 -2.13 19.65 -3.34
CA ALA A 332 -1.19 19.17 -4.35
C ALA A 332 -0.25 18.04 -3.88
N ASP A 333 -0.06 17.86 -2.56
CA ASP A 333 0.67 16.74 -1.97
C ASP A 333 -0.21 15.54 -1.56
N LEU A 334 -1.47 15.57 -1.97
CA LEU A 334 -2.52 14.58 -1.69
C LEU A 334 -2.90 14.44 -0.20
N ALA A 335 -2.65 15.48 0.61
CA ALA A 335 -3.19 15.59 1.95
C ALA A 335 -4.64 16.12 1.93
N ALA A 336 -5.44 15.79 2.95
CA ALA A 336 -6.72 16.43 3.18
C ALA A 336 -6.48 17.79 3.85
N ASP A 337 -7.06 18.87 3.32
CA ASP A 337 -6.81 20.22 3.82
C ASP A 337 -7.55 20.50 5.15
N SER A 338 -6.80 20.68 6.24
CA SER A 338 -7.32 21.23 7.50
C SER A 338 -7.40 22.76 7.41
N GLY A 339 -8.57 23.29 7.09
CA GLY A 339 -8.78 24.74 6.95
C GLY A 339 -8.31 25.55 8.16
N SER A 340 -7.63 26.68 7.91
CA SER A 340 -7.06 27.57 8.92
C SER A 340 -8.08 28.55 9.52
N GLY A 341 -8.07 28.75 10.85
CA GLY A 341 -8.36 30.05 11.48
C GLY A 341 -8.94 30.04 12.91
N GLY A 342 -8.13 30.35 13.93
CA GLY A 342 -8.62 30.73 15.27
C GLY A 342 -7.57 30.67 16.39
N SER A 343 -7.10 31.83 16.85
CA SER A 343 -6.12 32.04 17.93
C SER A 343 -6.52 31.46 19.31
N GLY A 344 -5.56 30.88 20.04
CA GLY A 344 -5.70 30.53 21.47
C GLY A 344 -4.66 29.50 21.94
N GLY A 345 -3.71 29.91 22.77
CA GLY A 345 -2.51 29.12 23.08
C GLY A 345 -2.62 28.07 24.20
N GLY A 346 -1.51 27.31 24.36
CA GLY A 346 -1.08 26.73 25.63
C GLY A 346 -0.96 25.20 25.70
N GLY A 347 0.28 24.71 25.86
CA GLY A 347 0.58 23.49 26.63
C GLY A 347 0.70 22.18 25.84
N GLY A 348 1.93 21.68 25.71
CA GLY A 348 2.21 20.42 25.01
C GLY A 348 1.93 19.14 25.81
N SER A 349 1.86 18.01 25.10
CA SER A 349 2.50 16.72 25.41
C SER A 349 2.15 15.70 24.32
N GLY A 350 3.12 14.85 23.97
CA GLY A 350 3.12 14.04 22.75
C GLY A 350 2.21 12.82 22.73
N GLY A 351 2.02 12.30 21.51
CA GLY A 351 1.40 11.02 21.21
C GLY A 351 1.19 10.87 19.70
N GLY A 352 2.08 10.12 19.03
CA GLY A 352 1.99 9.84 17.61
C GLY A 352 0.78 8.96 17.29
N GLY A 353 -0.21 9.54 16.62
CA GLY A 353 -1.33 8.85 16.00
C GLY A 353 -1.60 9.49 14.63
N GLY A 354 -1.71 8.66 13.59
CA GLY A 354 -2.07 9.09 12.24
C GLY A 354 -3.39 9.84 12.28
N GLY A 355 -3.30 11.18 12.24
CA GLY A 355 -4.41 12.09 12.37
C GLY A 355 -5.22 12.10 11.08
N GLY A 356 -6.52 11.81 11.20
CA GLY A 356 -7.50 12.24 10.22
C GLY A 356 -7.56 13.77 10.25
N GLY A 357 -7.04 14.39 9.19
CA GLY A 357 -7.29 15.80 8.88
C GLY A 357 -8.69 15.94 8.27
N GLY A 358 -9.44 16.96 8.70
CA GLY A 358 -10.75 17.31 8.13
C GLY A 358 -10.66 17.61 6.64
N CYS A 359 -11.73 17.35 5.89
CA CYS A 359 -11.89 17.82 4.53
C CYS A 359 -12.96 18.92 4.55
N SER A 360 -12.64 20.09 4.01
CA SER A 360 -13.69 21.03 3.66
C SER A 360 -14.40 20.52 2.38
N MET A 361 -15.60 19.97 2.55
CA MET A 361 -16.54 19.78 1.44
C MET A 361 -17.12 21.14 1.05
N THR A 362 -17.08 21.51 -0.23
CA THR A 362 -17.86 22.63 -0.77
C THR A 362 -18.80 22.08 -1.84
N GLY A 363 -20.09 22.05 -1.53
CA GLY A 363 -21.15 21.69 -2.48
C GLY A 363 -22.18 20.73 -1.90
N SER A 364 -23.42 21.19 -1.75
CA SER A 364 -24.58 20.38 -1.40
C SER A 364 -25.30 19.89 -2.65
N ALA A 365 -25.79 18.64 -2.63
CA ALA A 365 -26.92 18.22 -3.44
C ALA A 365 -27.83 17.34 -2.58
N SER A 366 -28.72 17.99 -1.83
CA SER A 366 -29.84 17.31 -1.18
C SER A 366 -30.87 16.91 -2.24
N SER A 367 -31.20 15.62 -2.29
CA SER A 367 -32.29 15.12 -3.12
C SER A 367 -33.62 15.68 -2.61
N VAL A 368 -34.33 16.50 -3.40
CA VAL A 368 -35.63 16.21 -4.04
C VAL A 368 -35.91 17.28 -5.11
N ALA A 369 -36.47 16.87 -6.27
CA ALA A 369 -37.17 17.67 -7.28
C ALA A 369 -36.35 18.38 -8.40
N GLY A 370 -36.27 17.70 -9.55
CA GLY A 370 -36.58 18.23 -10.89
C GLY A 370 -35.87 19.47 -11.44
N LEU A 371 -34.96 19.28 -12.40
CA LEU A 371 -35.16 19.59 -13.83
C LEU A 371 -33.82 19.53 -14.61
N TRP A 372 -33.78 18.56 -15.54
CA TRP A 372 -33.20 18.60 -16.90
C TRP A 372 -31.69 18.80 -17.17
N ASN A 373 -31.20 17.78 -17.89
CA ASN A 373 -30.07 17.73 -18.84
C ASN A 373 -28.64 17.80 -18.29
N ILE A 374 -28.06 16.63 -18.02
CA ILE A 374 -26.80 16.21 -18.66
C ILE A 374 -26.93 14.71 -18.96
N LEU A 375 -26.91 14.39 -20.25
CA LEU A 375 -27.00 13.05 -20.80
C LEU A 375 -25.65 12.77 -21.47
N VAL A 376 -24.78 11.99 -20.84
CA VAL A 376 -23.75 11.22 -21.56
C VAL A 376 -23.53 9.90 -20.82
N TRP A 377 -24.04 8.83 -21.44
CA TRP A 377 -23.59 7.46 -21.23
C TRP A 377 -22.13 7.32 -21.65
N LEU A 378 -21.30 6.65 -20.84
CA LEU A 378 -20.46 5.53 -21.26
C LEU A 378 -19.73 4.91 -20.06
N SER A 379 -19.92 3.60 -19.94
CA SER A 379 -19.33 2.68 -18.99
C SER A 379 -17.86 2.37 -19.32
N VAL A 380 -16.91 2.85 -18.51
CA VAL A 380 -15.55 2.29 -18.39
C VAL A 380 -14.97 2.65 -17.01
N PRO A 381 -14.44 1.71 -16.20
CA PRO A 381 -13.68 2.07 -15.00
C PRO A 381 -12.31 2.60 -15.41
N PHE A 382 -11.94 3.81 -14.99
CA PHE A 382 -10.64 4.40 -15.31
C PHE A 382 -9.94 4.96 -14.07
N PHE A 383 -8.64 4.73 -14.02
CA PHE A 383 -7.69 5.22 -13.02
C PHE A 383 -7.49 6.73 -13.14
N ALA A 384 -7.29 7.38 -11.99
CA ALA A 384 -6.86 8.76 -11.88
C ALA A 384 -5.44 8.96 -12.46
N LEU A 385 -5.31 9.70 -13.57
CA LEU A 385 -4.05 10.26 -14.02
C LEU A 385 -4.23 11.75 -14.33
N ALA A 386 -3.53 12.56 -13.56
CA ALA A 386 -3.39 14.00 -13.70
C ALA A 386 -2.74 14.42 -15.04
N ARG A 387 -3.41 15.16 -15.93
CA ARG A 387 -2.71 15.85 -17.03
C ARG A 387 -3.26 17.25 -17.30
N ARG A 388 -2.36 18.23 -17.17
CA ARG A 388 -2.52 19.64 -17.51
C ARG A 388 -2.84 19.82 -19.00
N ILE A 389 -4.05 20.29 -19.31
CA ILE A 389 -4.41 20.81 -20.64
C ILE A 389 -4.16 22.31 -20.62
N ARG A 390 -3.22 22.81 -21.43
CA ARG A 390 -3.20 24.21 -21.85
C ARG A 390 -3.93 24.27 -23.19
N ARG A 391 -5.06 24.98 -23.26
CA ARG A 391 -5.63 25.47 -24.53
C ARG A 391 -5.04 26.86 -24.82
N LYS A 392 -4.66 27.08 -26.07
CA LYS A 392 -4.94 28.37 -26.72
C LYS A 392 -6.38 28.30 -27.21
#